data_AF-A0A7S0JF48-F1
#
_entry.id   AF-A0A7S0JF48-F1
#
_cell.length_a   1.000
_cell.length_b   1.000
_cell.length_c   1.000
_cell.angle_alpha   90.00
_cell.angle_beta   90.00
_cell.angle_gamma   90.00
#
_symmetry.space_group_name_H-M   'P 1'
#
loop_
_entity.id
_entity.type
_entity.pdbx_description
1 polymer ?
#
loop_
_entity_poly.entity_id
_entity_poly.type
_entity_poly.pdbx_seq_one_letter_code
_entity_poly.pdbx_strand_id
1 'polypeptide(L)'
;IVRSTAGRLARDVQLKLRIANGLHTAMVYVMALSRMFSTERCVESGITSYLEQLFERDIVLLTAELSLARAEVTPVFSEWMARLQHPHFGLDCFFICQNAMQKMGIRLLPSVGAALAAGEAPSAFMAFSIAAILRFLTPMGEQPRLAESRPVFRGQLDARV
;
A
#
# COMPACT_ATOMS: atom_id res chain seq x y z
N ILE A 1 5.99 2.65 -24.40
CA ILE A 1 5.58 3.99 -24.90
C ILE A 1 6.69 4.97 -24.56
N VAL A 2 7.27 5.67 -25.54
CA VAL A 2 8.25 6.74 -25.28
C VAL A 2 7.48 8.05 -25.06
N ARG A 3 7.70 8.72 -23.93
CA ARG A 3 7.09 10.03 -23.66
C ARG A 3 7.98 11.13 -24.22
N SER A 4 7.50 11.84 -25.23
CA SER A 4 8.21 12.93 -25.90
C SER A 4 7.84 14.34 -25.41
N THR A 5 6.87 14.45 -24.49
CA THR A 5 6.39 15.72 -23.95
C THR A 5 6.81 15.88 -22.49
N ALA A 6 7.29 17.06 -22.12
CA ALA A 6 7.63 17.41 -20.74
C ALA A 6 6.43 17.15 -19.79
N GLY A 7 6.71 16.71 -18.56
CA GLY A 7 5.69 16.41 -17.56
C GLY A 7 4.98 15.05 -17.69
N ARG A 8 4.94 14.43 -18.89
CA ARG A 8 4.27 13.13 -19.07
C ARG A 8 4.94 11.98 -18.32
N LEU A 9 6.28 11.97 -18.26
CA LEU A 9 7.00 10.97 -17.46
C LEU A 9 6.71 11.14 -15.96
N ALA A 10 6.70 12.38 -15.46
CA ALA A 10 6.39 12.64 -14.06
C ALA A 10 4.98 12.16 -13.69
N ARG A 11 4.01 12.36 -14.60
CA ARG A 11 2.64 11.83 -14.48
C ARG A 11 2.61 10.31 -14.42
N ASP A 12 3.31 9.62 -15.31
CA ASP A 12 3.41 8.15 -15.29
C ASP A 12 4.02 7.63 -13.98
N VAL A 13 5.06 8.31 -13.49
CA VAL A 13 5.72 8.00 -12.21
C VAL A 13 4.73 8.16 -11.05
N GLN A 14 3.93 9.23 -11.03
CA GLN A 14 2.91 9.41 -9.99
C GLN A 14 1.83 8.33 -10.07
N LEU A 15 1.29 8.04 -11.26
CA LEU A 15 0.31 6.95 -11.46
C LEU A 15 0.82 5.62 -10.90
N LYS A 16 2.04 5.23 -11.28
CA LYS A 16 2.67 4.01 -10.78
C LYS A 16 2.88 4.05 -9.26
N LEU A 17 3.35 5.18 -8.74
CA LEU A 17 3.67 5.35 -7.32
C LEU A 17 2.41 5.24 -6.43
N ARG A 18 1.27 5.73 -6.92
CA ARG A 18 0.02 5.80 -6.18
C ARG A 18 -0.81 4.54 -6.31
N ILE A 19 -0.94 4.02 -7.52
CA ILE A 19 -1.78 2.85 -7.80
C ILE A 19 -1.00 1.59 -7.47
N ALA A 20 -0.08 1.19 -8.34
CA ALA A 20 0.65 -0.06 -8.19
C ALA A 20 1.43 -0.11 -6.88
N ASN A 21 2.25 0.91 -6.59
CA ASN A 21 3.06 0.92 -5.38
C ASN A 21 2.22 1.16 -4.11
N GLY A 22 1.18 2.00 -4.15
CA GLY A 22 0.32 2.26 -3.00
C GLY A 22 -0.47 1.02 -2.60
N LEU A 23 -1.20 0.43 -3.54
CA LEU A 23 -1.97 -0.80 -3.29
C LEU A 23 -1.08 -1.96 -2.87
N HIS A 24 0.09 -2.12 -3.49
CA HIS A 24 1.06 -3.13 -3.07
C HIS A 24 1.56 -2.88 -1.64
N THR A 25 1.74 -1.63 -1.24
CA THR A 25 2.11 -1.26 0.14
C THR A 25 0.98 -1.61 1.11
N ALA A 26 -0.26 -1.23 0.80
CA ALA A 26 -1.42 -1.57 1.63
C ALA A 26 -1.64 -3.08 1.77
N MET A 27 -1.38 -3.84 0.71
CA MET A 27 -1.51 -5.29 0.67
C MET A 27 -0.49 -6.01 1.57
N VAL A 28 0.81 -5.71 1.42
CA VAL A 28 1.85 -6.58 1.98
C VAL A 28 1.88 -6.62 3.51
N TYR A 29 1.47 -5.55 4.19
CA TYR A 29 1.43 -5.54 5.65
C TYR A 29 0.26 -6.37 6.18
N VAL A 30 -0.87 -6.36 5.49
CA VAL A 30 -1.98 -7.28 5.79
C VAL A 30 -1.51 -8.72 5.59
N MET A 31 -0.83 -9.01 4.48
CA MET A 31 -0.27 -10.34 4.22
C MET A 31 0.74 -10.78 5.28
N ALA A 32 1.67 -9.89 5.65
CA ALA A 32 2.70 -10.19 6.66
C ALA A 32 2.08 -10.49 8.03
N LEU A 33 1.09 -9.70 8.46
CA LEU A 33 0.36 -9.95 9.71
C LEU A 33 -0.44 -11.26 9.66
N SER A 34 -0.97 -11.61 8.49
CA SER A 34 -1.66 -12.89 8.23
C SER A 34 -0.71 -14.06 7.93
N ARG A 35 0.60 -13.89 8.09
CA ARG A 35 1.63 -14.91 7.83
C ARG A 35 1.60 -15.47 6.40
N MET A 36 1.18 -14.65 5.45
CA MET A 36 1.26 -14.94 4.02
C MET A 36 2.53 -14.31 3.46
N PHE A 37 3.51 -15.15 3.12
CA PHE A 37 4.85 -14.70 2.74
C PHE A 37 5.06 -14.53 1.23
N SER A 38 4.12 -14.96 0.38
CA SER A 38 4.17 -14.76 -1.08
C SER A 38 2.93 -14.03 -1.56
N THR A 39 3.11 -13.04 -2.45
CA THR A 39 2.00 -12.29 -3.05
C THR A 39 1.05 -13.16 -3.88
N GLU A 40 1.47 -14.35 -4.31
CA GLU A 40 0.58 -15.32 -5.00
C GLU A 40 -0.63 -15.71 -4.14
N ARG A 41 -0.44 -15.76 -2.81
CA ARG A 41 -1.49 -16.13 -1.85
C ARG A 41 -2.56 -15.06 -1.70
N CYS A 42 -2.33 -13.85 -2.24
CA CYS A 42 -3.28 -12.75 -2.19
C CYS A 42 -4.62 -13.12 -2.86
N VAL A 43 -4.56 -13.79 -4.02
CA VAL A 43 -5.73 -14.12 -4.85
C VAL A 43 -6.73 -15.00 -4.11
N GLU A 44 -6.25 -15.90 -3.26
CA GLU A 44 -7.08 -16.89 -2.53
C GLU A 44 -7.62 -16.35 -1.19
N SER A 45 -7.21 -15.15 -0.77
CA SER A 45 -7.34 -14.68 0.63
C SER A 45 -8.38 -13.58 0.86
N GLY A 46 -9.13 -13.18 -0.17
CA GLY A 46 -10.09 -12.05 -0.11
C GLY A 46 -9.44 -10.66 -0.11
N ILE A 47 -8.11 -10.59 -0.06
CA ILE A 47 -7.35 -9.33 -0.10
C ILE A 47 -7.57 -8.56 -1.41
N THR A 48 -7.81 -9.24 -2.54
CA THR A 48 -8.10 -8.60 -3.83
C THR A 48 -9.33 -7.69 -3.76
N SER A 49 -10.42 -8.14 -3.14
CA SER A 49 -11.63 -7.32 -2.96
C SER A 49 -11.37 -6.11 -2.07
N TYR A 50 -10.54 -6.26 -1.03
CA TYR A 50 -10.09 -5.11 -0.23
C TYR A 50 -9.32 -4.08 -1.08
N LEU A 51 -8.43 -4.55 -1.97
CA LEU A 51 -7.63 -3.67 -2.83
C LEU A 51 -8.48 -2.94 -3.86
N GLU A 52 -9.49 -3.61 -4.44
CA GLU A 52 -10.48 -2.99 -5.31
C GLU A 52 -11.24 -1.87 -4.58
N GLN A 53 -11.69 -2.14 -3.36
CA GLN A 53 -12.39 -1.15 -2.55
C GLN A 53 -11.49 0.03 -2.14
N LEU A 54 -10.23 -0.22 -1.78
CA LEU A 54 -9.25 0.82 -1.49
C LEU A 54 -8.95 1.67 -2.72
N PHE A 55 -8.84 1.03 -3.89
CA PHE A 55 -8.64 1.73 -5.15
C PHE A 55 -9.79 2.70 -5.44
N GLU A 56 -11.02 2.18 -5.44
CA GLU A 56 -12.22 2.95 -5.80
C GLU A 56 -12.53 4.09 -4.82
N ARG A 57 -12.30 3.87 -3.52
CA ARG A 57 -12.71 4.84 -2.49
C ARG A 57 -11.64 5.87 -2.13
N ASP A 58 -10.35 5.56 -2.29
CA ASP A 58 -9.28 6.44 -1.80
C ASP A 58 -8.23 6.74 -2.85
N ILE A 59 -7.78 5.74 -3.62
CA ILE A 59 -6.68 5.96 -4.59
C ILE A 59 -7.15 6.77 -5.79
N VAL A 60 -8.38 6.54 -6.28
CA VAL A 60 -8.95 7.30 -7.39
C VAL A 60 -9.12 8.78 -7.04
N LEU A 61 -9.45 9.14 -5.79
CA LEU A 61 -9.64 10.53 -5.38
C LEU A 61 -8.38 11.39 -5.59
N LEU A 62 -7.20 10.81 -5.38
CA LEU A 62 -5.92 11.51 -5.62
C LEU A 62 -5.69 11.85 -7.11
N THR A 63 -6.39 11.18 -8.01
CA THR A 63 -6.26 11.47 -9.44
C THR A 63 -6.92 12.80 -9.83
N ALA A 64 -7.81 13.32 -8.99
CA ALA A 64 -8.33 14.68 -9.09
C ALA A 64 -7.23 15.74 -8.84
N GLU A 65 -6.33 15.51 -7.87
CA GLU A 65 -5.16 16.37 -7.63
C GLU A 65 -4.23 16.42 -8.84
N LEU A 66 -4.12 15.29 -9.55
CA LEU A 66 -3.28 15.15 -10.74
C LEU A 66 -4.00 15.56 -12.05
N SER A 67 -5.23 16.07 -11.97
CA SER A 67 -6.08 16.42 -13.12
C SER A 67 -6.17 15.30 -14.16
N LEU A 68 -6.34 14.06 -13.69
CA LEU A 68 -6.45 12.87 -14.53
C LEU A 68 -7.91 12.46 -14.68
N ALA A 69 -8.28 12.02 -15.88
CA ALA A 69 -9.55 11.35 -16.05
C ALA A 69 -9.48 9.91 -15.49
N ARG A 70 -10.57 9.41 -14.92
CA ARG A 70 -10.65 8.01 -14.44
C ARG A 70 -10.27 7.00 -15.53
N ALA A 71 -10.61 7.28 -16.78
CA ALA A 71 -10.24 6.47 -17.95
C ALA A 71 -8.73 6.27 -18.13
N GLU A 72 -7.89 7.15 -17.57
CA GLU A 72 -6.43 7.03 -17.62
C GLU A 72 -5.85 6.26 -16.44
N VAL A 73 -6.62 6.14 -15.37
CA VAL A 73 -6.22 5.55 -14.08
C VAL A 73 -6.59 4.06 -14.07
N THR A 74 -7.80 3.73 -14.50
CA THR A 74 -8.33 2.36 -14.51
C THR A 74 -7.40 1.37 -15.25
N PRO A 75 -6.81 1.69 -16.42
CA PRO A 75 -5.91 0.76 -17.11
C PRO A 75 -4.66 0.43 -16.28
N VAL A 76 -4.13 1.38 -15.51
CA VAL A 76 -2.95 1.16 -14.64
C VAL A 76 -3.31 0.22 -13.50
N PHE A 77 -4.50 0.38 -12.92
CA PHE A 77 -5.00 -0.53 -11.89
C PHE A 77 -5.23 -1.94 -12.45
N SER A 78 -5.90 -2.06 -13.59
CA SER A 78 -6.15 -3.34 -14.26
C SER A 78 -4.86 -4.08 -14.63
N GLU A 79 -3.87 -3.38 -15.20
CA GLU A 79 -2.55 -3.97 -15.51
C GLU A 79 -1.85 -4.46 -14.24
N TRP A 80 -1.87 -3.65 -13.18
CA TRP A 80 -1.24 -4.02 -11.91
C TRP A 80 -1.93 -5.23 -11.26
N MET A 81 -3.26 -5.29 -11.27
CA MET A 81 -4.02 -6.41 -10.73
C MET A 81 -3.74 -7.70 -11.53
N ALA A 82 -3.70 -7.61 -12.86
CA ALA A 82 -3.36 -8.74 -13.72
C ALA A 82 -1.96 -9.30 -13.42
N ARG A 83 -0.98 -8.42 -13.15
CA ARG A 83 0.36 -8.83 -12.72
C ARG A 83 0.38 -9.46 -11.34
N LEU A 84 -0.42 -8.94 -10.40
CA LEU A 84 -0.54 -9.50 -9.06
C LEU A 84 -1.13 -10.92 -9.09
N GLN A 85 -2.07 -11.17 -10.00
CA GLN A 85 -2.74 -12.45 -10.19
C GLN A 85 -1.96 -13.43 -11.06
N HIS A 86 -0.83 -13.00 -11.66
CA HIS A 86 -0.07 -13.85 -12.57
C HIS A 86 0.67 -14.96 -11.81
N PRO A 87 0.55 -16.24 -12.21
CA PRO A 87 1.00 -17.41 -11.44
C PRO A 87 2.52 -17.54 -11.25
N HIS A 88 3.30 -16.68 -11.91
CA HIS A 88 4.77 -16.71 -11.87
C HIS A 88 5.39 -15.39 -11.43
N PHE A 89 4.57 -14.40 -11.05
CA PHE A 89 5.06 -13.07 -10.63
C PHE A 89 4.96 -12.88 -9.10
N GLY A 90 4.82 -13.98 -8.35
CA GLY A 90 4.90 -13.96 -6.90
C GLY A 90 6.18 -13.32 -6.39
N LEU A 91 6.03 -12.46 -5.40
CA LEU A 91 7.14 -11.83 -4.70
C LEU A 91 7.05 -12.16 -3.21
N ASP A 92 8.21 -12.28 -2.58
CA ASP A 92 8.27 -12.47 -1.13
C ASP A 92 7.87 -11.17 -0.40
N CYS A 93 6.89 -11.29 0.49
CA CYS A 93 6.36 -10.18 1.27
C CYS A 93 7.44 -9.52 2.15
N PHE A 94 8.45 -10.27 2.59
CA PHE A 94 9.58 -9.75 3.36
C PHE A 94 10.32 -8.65 2.61
N PHE A 95 10.64 -8.85 1.32
CA PHE A 95 11.32 -7.82 0.52
C PHE A 95 10.45 -6.58 0.33
N ILE A 96 9.14 -6.76 0.24
CA ILE A 96 8.21 -5.68 -0.07
C ILE A 96 7.86 -4.87 1.19
N CYS A 97 7.86 -5.48 2.37
CA CYS A 97 7.54 -4.80 3.64
C CYS A 97 8.63 -3.83 4.14
N GLN A 98 9.85 -3.88 3.60
CA GLN A 98 10.96 -3.04 4.05
C GLN A 98 10.64 -1.53 3.92
N ASN A 99 11.23 -0.69 4.78
CA ASN A 99 11.04 0.77 4.76
C ASN A 99 9.57 1.22 4.88
N ALA A 100 8.81 0.57 5.78
CA ALA A 100 7.36 0.75 5.87
C ALA A 100 6.91 2.20 6.08
N MET A 101 7.54 2.92 7.02
CA MET A 101 7.20 4.34 7.27
C MET A 101 7.41 5.21 6.04
N GLN A 102 8.55 5.04 5.34
CA GLN A 102 8.84 5.80 4.13
C GLN A 102 7.84 5.46 3.02
N LYS A 103 7.53 4.18 2.82
CA LYS A 103 6.56 3.73 1.81
C LYS A 103 5.16 4.24 2.11
N MET A 104 4.70 4.17 3.36
CA MET A 104 3.42 4.73 3.79
C MET A 104 3.34 6.22 3.47
N GLY A 105 4.37 6.98 3.87
CA GLY A 105 4.43 8.44 3.68
C GLY A 105 4.43 8.86 2.22
N ILE A 106 5.18 8.18 1.35
CA ILE A 106 5.25 8.58 -0.06
C ILE A 106 4.20 7.90 -0.95
N ARG A 107 3.44 6.90 -0.48
CA ARG A 107 2.51 6.13 -1.33
C ARG A 107 1.05 6.22 -0.91
N LEU A 108 0.75 6.22 0.39
CA LEU A 108 -0.61 6.18 0.93
C LEU A 108 -1.07 7.51 1.52
N LEU A 109 -0.24 8.15 2.35
CA LEU A 109 -0.63 9.41 3.01
C LEU A 109 -1.02 10.54 2.05
N PRO A 110 -0.49 10.63 0.81
CA PRO A 110 -0.97 11.62 -0.14
C PRO A 110 -2.45 11.42 -0.51
N SER A 111 -2.94 10.18 -0.59
CA SER A 111 -4.38 9.91 -0.81
C SER A 111 -5.22 10.34 0.38
N VAL A 112 -4.71 10.19 1.61
CA VAL A 112 -5.35 10.76 2.81
C VAL A 112 -5.42 12.29 2.71
N GLY A 113 -4.30 12.93 2.34
CA GLY A 113 -4.24 14.38 2.14
C GLY A 113 -5.24 14.88 1.07
N ALA A 114 -5.34 14.16 -0.05
CA ALA A 114 -6.28 14.48 -1.12
C ALA A 114 -7.75 14.38 -0.67
N ALA A 115 -8.11 13.33 0.08
CA ALA A 115 -9.46 13.19 0.63
C ALA A 115 -9.81 14.37 1.56
N LEU A 116 -8.90 14.70 2.49
CA LEU A 116 -9.09 15.82 3.41
C LEU A 116 -9.20 17.17 2.69
N ALA A 117 -8.39 17.39 1.65
CA ALA A 117 -8.44 18.60 0.84
C ALA A 117 -9.76 18.73 0.05
N ALA A 118 -10.38 17.60 -0.30
CA ALA A 118 -11.71 17.55 -0.91
C ALA A 118 -12.86 17.70 0.11
N GLY A 119 -12.55 17.83 1.41
CA GLY A 119 -13.57 17.88 2.47
C GLY A 119 -14.16 16.51 2.82
N GLU A 120 -13.52 15.43 2.38
CA GLU A 120 -13.91 14.05 2.65
C GLU A 120 -13.02 13.42 3.74
N ALA A 121 -13.50 12.33 4.34
CA ALA A 121 -12.69 11.50 5.23
C ALA A 121 -12.12 10.31 4.46
N PRO A 122 -10.88 9.84 4.78
CA PRO A 122 -10.38 8.58 4.25
C PRO A 122 -11.33 7.43 4.56
N SER A 123 -11.48 6.49 3.63
CA SER A 123 -12.37 5.37 3.82
C SER A 123 -11.86 4.42 4.91
N ALA A 124 -12.75 3.54 5.40
CA ALA A 124 -12.37 2.47 6.33
C ALA A 124 -11.26 1.56 5.77
N PHE A 125 -11.13 1.43 4.44
CA PHE A 125 -10.08 0.62 3.82
C PHE A 125 -8.71 1.31 3.89
N MET A 126 -8.66 2.64 3.71
CA MET A 126 -7.44 3.40 3.92
C MET A 126 -7.05 3.41 5.40
N ALA A 127 -8.02 3.59 6.30
CA ALA A 127 -7.79 3.50 7.73
C ALA A 127 -7.23 2.12 8.13
N PHE A 128 -7.80 1.04 7.58
CA PHE A 128 -7.30 -0.32 7.78
C PHE A 128 -5.89 -0.51 7.24
N SER A 129 -5.57 0.04 6.05
CA SER A 129 -4.21 0.01 5.47
C SER A 129 -3.18 0.60 6.44
N ILE A 130 -3.47 1.79 6.97
CA ILE A 130 -2.59 2.50 7.90
C ILE A 130 -2.48 1.74 9.22
N ALA A 131 -3.60 1.25 9.75
CA ALA A 131 -3.62 0.44 10.96
C ALA A 131 -2.77 -0.84 10.81
N ALA A 132 -2.84 -1.54 9.68
CA ALA A 132 -2.02 -2.72 9.40
C ALA A 132 -0.51 -2.38 9.37
N ILE A 133 -0.14 -1.25 8.75
CA ILE A 133 1.26 -0.78 8.75
C ILE A 133 1.73 -0.46 10.17
N LEU A 134 0.95 0.30 10.93
CA LEU A 134 1.29 0.67 12.31
C LEU A 134 1.38 -0.56 13.20
N ARG A 135 0.45 -1.51 13.06
CA ARG A 135 0.47 -2.79 13.77
C ARG A 135 1.74 -3.58 13.43
N PHE A 136 2.11 -3.68 12.15
CA PHE A 136 3.33 -4.36 11.71
C PHE A 136 4.59 -3.73 12.30
N LEU A 137 4.62 -2.41 12.45
CA LEU A 137 5.73 -1.67 13.04
C LEU A 137 5.75 -1.70 14.58
N THR A 138 4.63 -2.04 15.21
CA THR A 138 4.50 -2.04 16.66
C THR A 138 5.04 -3.36 17.21
N PRO A 139 6.13 -3.34 18.00
CA PRO A 139 6.63 -4.54 18.65
C PRO A 139 5.62 -5.04 19.69
N MET A 140 5.65 -6.34 19.95
CA MET A 140 4.81 -7.01 20.92
C MET A 140 5.58 -7.23 22.22
N GLY A 141 4.90 -7.03 23.36
CA GLY A 141 5.48 -7.20 24.70
C GLY A 141 6.18 -5.95 25.23
N GLU A 142 6.74 -6.07 26.43
CA GLU A 142 7.48 -4.98 27.09
C GLU A 142 8.64 -4.49 26.22
N GLN A 143 8.69 -3.18 25.99
CA GLN A 143 9.78 -2.55 25.27
C GLN A 143 10.74 -1.91 26.27
N PRO A 144 12.05 -2.20 26.19
CA PRO A 144 13.03 -1.47 26.98
C PRO A 144 12.95 0.01 26.61
N ARG A 145 12.94 0.89 27.62
CA ARG A 145 12.97 2.34 27.37
C ARG A 145 14.23 2.67 26.56
N LEU A 146 14.10 3.56 25.58
CA LEU A 146 15.13 3.97 24.61
C LEU A 146 16.46 4.49 25.23
N ALA A 147 16.57 4.60 26.56
CA ALA A 147 17.66 5.27 27.25
C ALA A 147 18.74 4.34 27.86
N GLU A 148 18.51 3.02 27.98
CA GLU A 148 19.40 2.16 28.78
C GLU A 148 20.42 1.33 27.98
N SER A 149 20.18 1.10 26.68
CA SER A 149 21.11 0.42 25.78
C SER A 149 20.69 0.64 24.31
N ARG A 150 21.55 0.28 23.35
CA ARG A 150 21.22 0.36 21.91
C ARG A 150 19.93 -0.44 21.69
N PRO A 151 18.84 0.17 21.19
CA PRO A 151 17.54 -0.47 21.16
C PRO A 151 17.59 -1.71 20.26
N VAL A 152 17.41 -2.89 20.87
CA VAL A 152 17.21 -4.15 20.14
C VAL A 152 15.72 -4.36 20.03
N PHE A 153 15.18 -4.14 18.84
CA PHE A 153 13.77 -4.41 18.56
C PHE A 153 13.52 -5.92 18.60
N ARG A 154 12.67 -6.37 19.52
CA ARG A 154 12.17 -7.74 19.55
C ARG A 154 10.72 -7.74 19.05
N GLY A 155 10.54 -8.16 17.81
CA GLY A 155 9.20 -8.41 17.26
C GLY A 155 8.70 -9.79 17.66
N GLN A 156 7.41 -9.90 17.96
CA GLN A 156 6.67 -11.16 18.00
C GLN A 156 5.47 -11.05 17.06
N LEU A 157 5.18 -12.13 16.33
CA LEU A 157 3.95 -12.24 15.55
C LEU A 157 2.77 -12.48 16.51
N ASP A 158 1.59 -11.96 16.17
CA ASP A 158 0.36 -12.22 16.92
C ASP A 158 0.14 -13.74 17.09
N ALA A 159 -0.32 -14.14 18.27
CA ALA A 159 -0.75 -15.52 18.51
C ALA A 159 -1.87 -15.87 17.51
N ARG A 160 -1.93 -17.14 17.07
CA ARG A 160 -3.03 -17.57 16.20
C ARG A 160 -4.34 -17.41 16.98
N VAL A 161 -5.28 -16.66 16.44
CA VAL A 161 -6.70 -16.69 16.85
C VAL A 161 -7.35 -17.86 16.13
#